data_AF-A0A812Z3W1-F1
#
_entry.id   AF-A0A812Z3W1-F1
#
_cell.length_a   1.000
_cell.length_b   1.000
_cell.length_c   1.000
_cell.angle_alpha   90.00
_cell.angle_beta   90.00
_cell.angle_gamma   90.00
#
_symmetry.space_group_name_H-M   'P 1'
#
loop_
_entity.id
_entity.type
_entity.pdbx_description
1 polymer ?
#
loop_
_entity_poly.entity_id
_entity_poly.type
_entity_poly.pdbx_seq_one_letter_code
_entity_poly.pdbx_strand_id
1 'polypeptide(L)'
;MGCPKSFSVKGGMGAALLDQPELVADLLKTLRRELPAQTTLTCKIRMLPSTQKTRDFMQVCERSGAEAITVHLRLRQERPAEPAHWDELCRLWDAVQIPVLANGDFFNRRQIAEFWKHCGKGSDAAAGCPAGVMIARGALWNPSIFCREGSREPPGFEEMIQSYVRTAVATNANYQNTKWVLSQMLVAGTGVLVPTSFKGTSLKTLSRDLASAKSMAGLQPDLALQCKDTALCTP
;
A
#
# COMPACT_ATOMS: atom_id res chain seq x y z
N MET A 1 -14.07 -1.41 -0.14
CA MET A 1 -14.97 -1.11 -1.26
C MET A 1 -14.23 -0.53 -2.48
N GLY A 2 -13.15 -1.16 -2.95
CA GLY A 2 -12.36 -0.59 -4.06
C GLY A 2 -11.60 -1.59 -4.93
N CYS A 3 -11.80 -2.90 -4.71
CA CYS A 3 -11.19 -3.95 -5.53
C CYS A 3 -11.92 -4.06 -6.87
N PRO A 4 -11.26 -3.81 -8.02
CA PRO A 4 -11.91 -3.91 -9.33
C PRO A 4 -11.78 -5.30 -9.97
N LYS A 5 -11.18 -6.29 -9.26
CA LYS A 5 -10.95 -7.63 -9.82
C LYS A 5 -12.28 -8.29 -10.14
N SER A 6 -12.34 -8.95 -11.29
CA SER A 6 -13.57 -9.54 -11.83
C SER A 6 -14.25 -10.49 -10.86
N PHE A 7 -13.51 -11.35 -10.16
CA PHE A 7 -14.08 -12.27 -9.16
C PHE A 7 -14.75 -11.53 -7.99
N SER A 8 -14.12 -10.45 -7.50
CA SER A 8 -14.67 -9.62 -6.42
C SER A 8 -15.94 -8.93 -6.88
N VAL A 9 -15.91 -8.32 -8.06
CA VAL A 9 -17.04 -7.56 -8.60
C VAL A 9 -18.23 -8.47 -8.92
N LYS A 10 -17.98 -9.63 -9.54
CA LYS A 10 -19.03 -10.63 -9.82
C LYS A 10 -19.69 -11.17 -8.56
N GLY A 11 -18.95 -11.26 -7.46
CA GLY A 11 -19.48 -11.65 -6.16
C GLY A 11 -20.16 -10.52 -5.37
N GLY A 12 -20.41 -9.35 -5.96
CA GLY A 12 -21.01 -8.20 -5.25
C GLY A 12 -20.09 -7.53 -4.24
N MET A 13 -18.79 -7.84 -4.24
CA MET A 13 -17.80 -7.33 -3.30
C MET A 13 -16.93 -6.22 -3.94
N GLY A 14 -16.11 -5.58 -3.11
CA GLY A 14 -15.07 -4.67 -3.61
C GLY A 14 -15.67 -3.42 -4.24
N ALA A 15 -15.35 -3.13 -5.49
CA ALA A 15 -15.84 -1.94 -6.19
C ALA A 15 -17.31 -2.05 -6.64
N ALA A 16 -17.93 -3.24 -6.59
CA ALA A 16 -19.36 -3.40 -6.86
C ALA A 16 -20.25 -2.76 -5.76
N LEU A 17 -19.70 -2.57 -4.57
CA LEU A 17 -20.39 -1.91 -3.45
C LEU A 17 -20.51 -0.39 -3.65
N LEU A 18 -19.71 0.21 -4.55
CA LEU A 18 -19.80 1.65 -4.83
C LEU A 18 -21.15 2.03 -5.45
N ASP A 19 -21.81 1.08 -6.11
CA ASP A 19 -23.12 1.27 -6.73
C ASP A 19 -24.28 0.96 -5.76
N GLN A 20 -23.99 0.58 -4.51
CA GLN A 20 -24.96 0.09 -3.52
C GLN A 20 -24.79 0.79 -2.15
N PRO A 21 -25.02 2.12 -2.05
CA PRO A 21 -24.78 2.89 -0.83
C PRO A 21 -25.63 2.43 0.36
N GLU A 22 -26.88 2.00 0.13
CA GLU A 22 -27.77 1.50 1.20
C GLU A 22 -27.22 0.21 1.82
N LEU A 23 -26.82 -0.76 0.98
CA LEU A 23 -26.17 -1.99 1.43
C LEU A 23 -24.89 -1.69 2.20
N VAL A 24 -24.08 -0.73 1.73
CA VAL A 24 -22.86 -0.31 2.43
C VAL A 24 -23.19 0.27 3.81
N ALA A 25 -24.23 1.10 3.92
CA ALA A 25 -24.66 1.65 5.19
C ALA A 25 -25.05 0.54 6.18
N ASP A 26 -25.82 -0.46 5.72
CA ASP A 26 -26.25 -1.58 6.55
C ASP A 26 -25.08 -2.46 6.98
N LEU A 27 -24.12 -2.73 6.08
CA LEU A 27 -22.90 -3.47 6.40
C LEU A 27 -22.06 -2.76 7.46
N LEU A 28 -21.85 -1.45 7.30
CA LEU A 28 -21.04 -0.66 8.23
C LEU A 28 -21.71 -0.52 9.60
N LYS A 29 -23.02 -0.27 9.64
CA LYS A 29 -23.79 -0.23 10.90
C LYS A 29 -23.76 -1.59 11.62
N THR A 30 -23.88 -2.67 10.86
CA THR A 30 -23.77 -4.03 11.41
C THR A 30 -22.37 -4.25 11.99
N LEU A 31 -21.32 -3.97 11.23
CA LEU A 31 -19.94 -4.08 11.73
C LEU A 31 -19.72 -3.23 12.99
N ARG A 32 -20.18 -1.98 13.01
CA ARG A 32 -20.01 -1.11 14.18
C ARG A 32 -20.73 -1.64 15.41
N ARG A 33 -21.91 -2.25 15.24
CA ARG A 33 -22.67 -2.87 16.35
C ARG A 33 -21.98 -4.13 16.89
N GLU A 34 -21.46 -4.99 16.02
CA GLU A 34 -20.88 -6.28 16.42
C GLU A 34 -19.41 -6.17 16.86
N LEU A 35 -18.68 -5.14 16.40
CA LEU A 35 -17.28 -4.94 16.77
C LEU A 35 -17.16 -4.29 18.15
N PRO A 36 -16.15 -4.68 18.96
CA PRO A 36 -15.82 -3.99 20.21
C PRO A 36 -15.63 -2.48 20.00
N ALA A 37 -16.08 -1.65 20.96
CA ALA A 37 -16.08 -0.19 20.84
C ALA A 37 -14.69 0.40 20.51
N GLN A 38 -13.62 -0.24 21.00
CA GLN A 38 -12.23 0.14 20.76
C GLN A 38 -11.68 -0.24 19.38
N THR A 39 -12.41 -1.06 18.61
CA THR A 39 -11.99 -1.46 17.26
C THR A 39 -12.38 -0.36 16.27
N THR A 40 -11.39 0.33 15.72
CA THR A 40 -11.61 1.36 14.68
C THR A 40 -12.12 0.74 13.39
N LEU A 41 -13.29 1.18 12.92
CA LEU A 41 -13.84 0.78 11.63
C LEU A 41 -13.38 1.74 10.53
N THR A 42 -12.72 1.24 9.49
CA THR A 42 -12.24 2.09 8.37
C THR A 42 -12.74 1.60 7.02
N CYS A 43 -12.84 2.54 6.07
CA CYS A 43 -13.29 2.26 4.71
C CYS A 43 -12.17 2.57 3.71
N LYS A 44 -11.91 1.66 2.76
CA LYS A 44 -11.09 1.95 1.57
C LYS A 44 -11.93 1.89 0.31
N ILE A 45 -12.01 3.01 -0.42
CA ILE A 45 -12.85 3.18 -1.61
C ILE A 45 -12.00 3.48 -2.86
N ARG A 46 -12.63 3.41 -4.03
CA ARG A 46 -12.20 4.11 -5.25
C ARG A 46 -13.13 5.29 -5.50
N MET A 47 -12.71 6.23 -6.34
CA MET A 47 -13.58 7.34 -6.75
C MET A 47 -14.76 6.84 -7.59
N LEU A 48 -15.88 7.55 -7.47
CA LEU A 48 -17.04 7.42 -8.34
C LEU A 48 -16.92 8.38 -9.54
N PRO A 49 -17.73 8.21 -10.61
CA PRO A 49 -17.61 9.01 -11.84
C PRO A 49 -17.70 10.53 -11.70
N SER A 50 -18.21 11.05 -10.57
CA SER A 50 -18.15 12.47 -10.26
C SER A 50 -17.66 12.70 -8.84
N THR A 51 -17.05 13.87 -8.62
CA THR A 51 -16.62 14.32 -7.29
C THR A 51 -17.80 14.29 -6.31
N GLN A 52 -18.98 14.83 -6.69
CA GLN A 52 -20.16 14.84 -5.83
C GLN A 52 -20.59 13.43 -5.41
N LYS A 53 -20.67 12.48 -6.34
CA LYS A 53 -21.01 11.08 -6.00
C LYS A 53 -20.00 10.46 -5.04
N THR A 54 -18.72 10.80 -5.18
CA THR A 54 -17.67 10.35 -4.25
C THR A 54 -17.87 10.96 -2.86
N ARG A 55 -18.17 12.26 -2.79
CA ARG A 55 -18.50 12.96 -1.52
C ARG A 55 -19.71 12.33 -0.84
N ASP A 56 -20.80 12.12 -1.57
CA ASP A 56 -22.03 11.51 -1.05
C ASP A 56 -21.76 10.11 -0.48
N PHE A 57 -20.98 9.30 -1.21
CA PHE A 57 -20.60 7.96 -0.75
C PHE A 57 -19.72 7.99 0.51
N MET A 58 -18.79 8.94 0.60
CA MET A 58 -17.97 9.15 1.80
C MET A 58 -18.83 9.50 3.01
N GLN A 59 -19.81 10.39 2.83
CA GLN A 59 -20.76 10.76 3.89
C GLN A 59 -21.64 9.60 4.32
N VAL A 60 -22.05 8.72 3.40
CA VAL A 60 -22.74 7.47 3.75
C VAL A 60 -21.85 6.60 4.64
N CYS A 61 -20.56 6.46 4.30
CA CYS A 61 -19.62 5.68 5.10
C CYS A 61 -19.47 6.26 6.52
N GLU A 62 -19.26 7.57 6.64
CA GLU A 62 -19.11 8.27 7.93
C GLU A 62 -20.36 8.12 8.80
N ARG A 63 -21.55 8.45 8.27
CA ARG A 63 -22.83 8.34 9.01
C ARG A 63 -23.16 6.91 9.42
N SER A 64 -22.54 5.92 8.80
CA SER A 64 -22.73 4.49 9.08
C SER A 64 -21.68 3.92 10.03
N GLY A 65 -20.78 4.76 10.57
CA GLY A 65 -19.84 4.39 11.63
C GLY A 65 -18.39 4.19 11.18
N ALA A 66 -18.02 4.56 9.95
CA ALA A 66 -16.62 4.61 9.57
C ALA A 66 -15.90 5.75 10.31
N GLU A 67 -14.70 5.47 10.80
CA GLU A 67 -13.86 6.39 11.58
C GLU A 67 -12.66 6.92 10.78
N ALA A 68 -12.39 6.35 9.59
CA ALA A 68 -11.48 6.91 8.60
C ALA A 68 -11.79 6.37 7.20
N ILE A 69 -11.47 7.16 6.16
CA ILE A 69 -11.66 6.77 4.76
C ILE A 69 -10.36 6.92 3.98
N THR A 70 -9.91 5.85 3.33
CA THR A 70 -8.86 5.93 2.30
C THR A 70 -9.48 5.96 0.92
N VAL A 71 -9.18 6.99 0.13
CA VAL A 71 -9.66 7.13 -1.25
C VAL A 71 -8.53 6.75 -2.20
N HIS A 72 -8.70 5.66 -2.94
CA HIS A 72 -7.88 5.41 -4.12
C HIS A 72 -8.35 6.36 -5.23
N LEU A 73 -7.49 7.32 -5.57
CA LEU A 73 -7.68 8.39 -6.57
C LEU A 73 -7.68 7.85 -8.01
N ARG A 74 -8.43 6.79 -8.25
CA ARG A 74 -8.77 6.24 -9.56
C ARG A 74 -10.23 5.81 -9.54
N LEU A 75 -10.87 5.92 -10.69
CA LEU A 75 -12.18 5.35 -10.96
C LEU A 75 -12.10 3.82 -11.02
N ARG A 76 -13.23 3.13 -10.88
CA ARG A 76 -13.31 1.66 -10.90
C ARG A 76 -12.69 1.03 -12.16
N GLN A 77 -12.95 1.61 -13.33
CA GLN A 77 -12.52 1.12 -14.64
C GLN A 77 -11.05 1.40 -14.95
N GLU A 78 -10.44 2.37 -14.25
CA GLU A 78 -9.08 2.81 -14.52
C GLU A 78 -8.06 1.77 -14.03
N ARG A 79 -7.15 1.44 -14.93
CA ARG A 79 -6.08 0.47 -14.71
C ARG A 79 -4.86 1.17 -14.10
N PRO A 80 -3.89 0.40 -13.56
CA PRO A 80 -2.67 0.99 -13.00
C PRO A 80 -1.82 1.81 -13.97
N ALA A 81 -2.07 1.72 -15.28
CA ALA A 81 -1.44 2.54 -16.32
C ALA A 81 -2.03 3.95 -16.42
N GLU A 82 -3.30 4.13 -16.06
CA GLU A 82 -3.92 5.45 -15.96
C GLU A 82 -3.40 6.15 -14.72
N PRO A 83 -3.03 7.44 -14.76
CA PRO A 83 -2.53 8.17 -13.60
C PRO A 83 -3.61 8.28 -12.50
N ALA A 84 -3.17 8.33 -11.24
CA ALA A 84 -4.06 8.70 -10.15
C ALA A 84 -4.40 10.20 -10.19
N HIS A 85 -5.68 10.55 -10.01
CA HIS A 85 -6.17 11.93 -10.04
C HIS A 85 -5.91 12.64 -8.71
N TRP A 86 -4.66 13.06 -8.48
CA TRP A 86 -4.25 13.72 -7.24
C TRP A 86 -5.09 14.98 -6.91
N ASP A 87 -5.49 15.74 -7.92
CA ASP A 87 -6.31 16.95 -7.86
C ASP A 87 -7.71 16.71 -7.25
N GLU A 88 -8.23 15.50 -7.35
CA GLU A 88 -9.56 15.18 -6.83
C GLU A 88 -9.57 15.19 -5.30
N LEU A 89 -8.48 14.83 -4.62
CA LEU A 89 -8.52 14.73 -3.15
C LEU A 89 -8.79 16.08 -2.47
N CYS A 90 -8.26 17.17 -3.03
CA CYS A 90 -8.52 18.53 -2.57
C CYS A 90 -10.02 18.87 -2.52
N ARG A 91 -10.81 18.21 -3.37
CA ARG A 91 -12.27 18.39 -3.48
C ARG A 91 -13.06 17.34 -2.70
N LEU A 92 -12.41 16.45 -1.96
CA LEU A 92 -13.05 15.34 -1.24
C LEU A 92 -12.86 15.39 0.28
N TRP A 93 -11.76 15.98 0.76
CA TRP A 93 -11.36 15.87 2.17
C TRP A 93 -12.29 16.55 3.19
N ASP A 94 -13.14 17.48 2.73
CA ASP A 94 -14.07 18.31 3.51
C ASP A 94 -15.50 17.76 3.39
N ALA A 95 -15.68 16.67 2.64
CA ALA A 95 -16.96 15.99 2.52
C ALA A 95 -17.40 15.34 3.84
N VAL A 96 -16.44 15.02 4.70
CA VAL A 96 -16.60 14.31 5.98
C VAL A 96 -15.71 14.95 7.05
N GLN A 97 -16.01 14.69 8.32
CA GLN A 97 -15.24 15.17 9.49
C GLN A 97 -14.16 14.17 9.93
N ILE A 98 -14.31 12.89 9.55
CA ILE A 98 -13.32 11.85 9.84
C ILE A 98 -12.06 11.96 8.96
N PRO A 99 -10.91 11.44 9.41
CA PRO A 99 -9.67 11.36 8.63
C PRO A 99 -9.83 10.78 7.22
N VAL A 100 -9.37 11.52 6.21
CA VAL A 100 -9.31 11.06 4.81
C VAL A 100 -7.86 10.84 4.38
N LEU A 101 -7.55 9.66 3.85
CA LEU A 101 -6.21 9.30 3.36
C LEU A 101 -6.18 9.21 1.83
N ALA A 102 -5.15 9.79 1.22
CA ALA A 102 -4.88 9.68 -0.21
C ALA A 102 -4.30 8.30 -0.55
N ASN A 103 -4.69 7.70 -1.67
CA ASN A 103 -4.03 6.51 -2.21
C ASN A 103 -3.95 6.58 -3.74
N GLY A 104 -2.80 6.21 -4.30
CA GLY A 104 -2.60 6.17 -5.74
C GLY A 104 -1.26 6.79 -6.13
N ASP A 105 -0.41 6.00 -6.77
CA ASP A 105 0.84 6.43 -7.43
C ASP A 105 1.92 7.09 -6.54
N PHE A 106 1.87 6.80 -5.24
CA PHE A 106 2.99 7.05 -4.34
C PHE A 106 4.02 5.92 -4.46
N PHE A 107 5.07 6.13 -5.26
CA PHE A 107 6.14 5.16 -5.49
C PHE A 107 7.46 5.54 -4.82
N ASN A 108 7.65 6.81 -4.49
CA ASN A 108 8.81 7.31 -3.74
C ASN A 108 8.43 8.56 -2.91
N ARG A 109 9.33 8.98 -2.02
CA ARG A 109 9.11 10.16 -1.16
C ARG A 109 8.95 11.46 -1.94
N ARG A 110 9.62 11.61 -3.09
CA ARG A 110 9.51 12.80 -3.95
C ARG A 110 8.08 13.00 -4.43
N GLN A 111 7.43 11.94 -4.89
CA GLN A 111 6.03 11.97 -5.32
C GLN A 111 5.06 12.31 -4.19
N ILE A 112 5.34 11.86 -2.97
CA ILE A 112 4.55 12.24 -1.79
C ILE A 112 4.71 13.74 -1.54
N ALA A 113 5.92 14.28 -1.61
CA ALA A 113 6.16 15.72 -1.45
C ALA A 113 5.54 16.55 -2.60
N GLU A 114 5.59 16.07 -3.84
CA GLU A 114 4.92 16.67 -5.00
C GLU A 114 3.40 16.73 -4.79
N PHE A 115 2.80 15.62 -4.33
CA PHE A 115 1.39 15.56 -4.01
C PHE A 115 0.97 16.60 -2.96
N TRP A 116 1.71 16.72 -1.87
CA TRP A 116 1.43 17.71 -0.83
C TRP A 116 1.51 19.14 -1.36
N LYS A 117 2.58 19.46 -2.11
CA LYS A 117 2.74 20.76 -2.76
C LYS A 117 1.56 21.07 -3.70
N HIS A 118 1.14 20.08 -4.48
CA HIS A 118 0.02 20.21 -5.41
C HIS A 118 -1.31 20.48 -4.73
N CYS A 119 -1.55 19.86 -3.57
CA CYS A 119 -2.75 20.11 -2.76
C CYS A 119 -2.76 21.48 -2.06
N GLY A 120 -1.74 22.32 -2.26
CA GLY A 120 -1.67 23.67 -1.68
C GLY A 120 -1.48 23.69 -0.16
N LYS A 121 -1.09 22.56 0.46
CA LYS A 121 -0.83 22.46 1.90
C LYS A 121 0.50 21.75 2.16
N GLY A 122 1.22 22.18 3.20
CA GLY A 122 2.25 21.35 3.84
C GLY A 122 1.62 20.09 4.43
N SER A 123 2.42 19.14 4.91
CA SER A 123 1.95 17.92 5.60
C SER A 123 1.24 18.17 6.95
N ASP A 124 0.82 19.42 7.21
CA ASP A 124 0.33 19.85 8.51
C ASP A 124 -1.13 19.45 8.70
N ALA A 125 -1.40 18.84 9.86
CA ALA A 125 -2.68 18.29 10.28
C ALA A 125 -3.73 19.36 10.69
N ALA A 126 -3.77 20.49 9.99
CA ALA A 126 -4.86 21.44 10.17
C ALA A 126 -6.19 20.80 9.72
N ALA A 127 -7.30 21.20 10.34
CA ALA A 127 -8.64 20.75 10.00
C ALA A 127 -8.87 20.85 8.47
N GLY A 128 -9.33 19.74 7.86
CA GLY A 128 -9.55 19.65 6.41
C GLY A 128 -8.28 19.49 5.56
N CYS A 129 -7.22 18.89 6.07
CA CYS A 129 -6.12 18.31 5.27
C CYS A 129 -6.30 16.78 5.21
N PRO A 130 -5.79 16.05 4.20
CA PRO A 130 -5.75 14.60 4.26
C PRO A 130 -4.91 14.20 5.47
N ALA A 131 -5.39 13.25 6.25
CA ALA A 131 -4.67 12.77 7.43
C ALA A 131 -3.36 12.06 7.07
N GLY A 132 -3.19 11.65 5.80
CA GLY A 132 -1.96 11.08 5.30
C GLY A 132 -2.11 10.44 3.92
N VAL A 133 -1.09 9.70 3.54
CA VAL A 133 -1.06 8.90 2.30
C VAL A 133 -0.94 7.42 2.63
N MET A 134 -1.68 6.57 1.91
CA MET A 134 -1.52 5.12 1.92
C MET A 134 -0.68 4.70 0.72
N ILE A 135 0.40 3.98 0.97
CA ILE A 135 1.37 3.53 -0.03
C ILE A 135 1.20 2.03 -0.25
N ALA A 136 1.19 1.59 -1.51
CA ALA A 136 1.08 0.17 -1.87
C ALA A 136 2.26 -0.30 -2.72
N ARG A 137 2.23 -0.05 -4.04
CA ARG A 137 3.28 -0.48 -4.97
C ARG A 137 4.67 0.06 -4.61
N GLY A 138 4.78 1.33 -4.22
CA GLY A 138 6.05 1.90 -3.76
C GLY A 138 6.66 1.13 -2.59
N ALA A 139 5.84 0.80 -1.58
CA ALA A 139 6.26 0.02 -0.43
C ALA A 139 6.63 -1.43 -0.78
N LEU A 140 5.92 -2.03 -1.75
CA LEU A 140 6.25 -3.36 -2.26
C LEU A 140 7.61 -3.40 -2.96
N TRP A 141 7.95 -2.35 -3.72
CA TRP A 141 9.23 -2.26 -4.43
C TRP A 141 10.38 -1.88 -3.49
N ASN A 142 10.13 -0.91 -2.61
CA ASN A 142 11.11 -0.46 -1.64
C ASN A 142 10.43 0.02 -0.34
N PRO A 143 10.41 -0.81 0.71
CA PRO A 143 9.81 -0.42 2.00
C PRO A 143 10.53 0.75 2.69
N SER A 144 11.75 1.14 2.28
CA SER A 144 12.44 2.31 2.84
C SER A 144 11.76 3.64 2.51
N ILE A 145 10.72 3.64 1.66
CA ILE A 145 9.84 4.79 1.44
C ILE A 145 9.25 5.35 2.75
N PHE A 146 9.13 4.54 3.80
CA PHE A 146 8.65 4.97 5.12
C PHE A 146 9.75 5.54 6.05
N CYS A 147 11.03 5.43 5.71
CA CYS A 147 12.12 6.00 6.50
C CYS A 147 12.01 7.53 6.53
N ARG A 148 12.14 8.15 7.71
CA ARG A 148 11.98 9.60 7.91
C ARG A 148 13.13 10.39 7.27
N GLU A 149 12.83 11.56 6.72
CA GLU A 149 13.85 12.53 6.33
C GLU A 149 14.66 12.95 7.56
N GLY A 150 15.99 12.98 7.45
CA GLY A 150 16.88 13.32 8.57
C GLY A 150 17.03 12.24 9.65
N SER A 151 16.36 11.08 9.53
CA SER A 151 16.86 9.85 10.16
C SER A 151 18.12 9.38 9.42
N ARG A 152 18.89 8.41 9.97
CA ARG A 152 20.03 7.80 9.25
C ARG A 152 19.67 7.58 7.78
N GLU A 153 20.65 7.74 6.87
CA GLU A 153 20.45 7.51 5.44
C GLU A 153 19.57 6.26 5.23
N PRO A 154 18.53 6.34 4.38
CA PRO A 154 17.64 5.21 4.18
C PRO A 154 18.47 3.99 3.80
N PRO A 155 18.17 2.81 4.37
CA PRO A 155 18.94 1.61 4.12
C PRO A 155 19.11 1.39 2.62
N GLY A 156 20.32 1.03 2.23
CA GLY A 156 20.62 0.71 0.84
C GLY A 156 19.72 -0.43 0.36
N PHE A 157 19.52 -0.52 -0.95
CA PHE A 157 18.68 -1.57 -1.56
C PHE A 157 19.09 -2.98 -1.08
N GLU A 158 20.39 -3.22 -0.95
CA GLU A 158 20.93 -4.49 -0.46
C GLU A 158 20.51 -4.78 0.99
N GLU A 159 20.64 -3.79 1.88
CA GLU A 159 20.24 -3.91 3.28
C GLU A 159 18.73 -4.16 3.40
N MET A 160 17.92 -3.52 2.54
CA MET A 160 16.49 -3.73 2.49
C MET A 160 16.10 -5.16 2.09
N ILE A 161 16.75 -5.72 1.06
CA ILE A 161 16.54 -7.11 0.63
C ILE A 161 16.94 -8.08 1.75
N GLN A 162 18.10 -7.88 2.36
CA GLN A 162 18.57 -8.72 3.47
C GLN A 162 17.63 -8.63 4.68
N SER A 163 17.17 -7.42 5.02
CA SER A 163 16.22 -7.19 6.10
C SER A 163 14.88 -7.90 5.84
N TYR A 164 14.38 -7.84 4.60
CA TYR A 164 13.16 -8.55 4.20
C TYR A 164 13.33 -10.07 4.33
N VAL A 165 14.43 -10.65 3.84
CA VAL A 165 14.70 -12.09 3.94
C VAL A 165 14.79 -12.52 5.41
N ARG A 166 15.55 -11.78 6.24
CA ARG A 166 15.64 -12.07 7.68
C ARG A 166 14.27 -12.04 8.36
N THR A 167 13.45 -11.04 8.04
CA THR A 167 12.09 -10.92 8.59
C THR A 167 11.21 -12.08 8.13
N ALA A 168 11.30 -12.48 6.86
CA ALA A 168 10.55 -13.61 6.33
C ALA A 168 10.92 -14.93 7.01
N VAL A 169 12.21 -15.15 7.30
CA VAL A 169 12.66 -16.32 8.06
C VAL A 169 12.14 -16.25 9.50
N ALA A 170 12.34 -15.13 10.18
CA ALA A 170 11.96 -14.95 11.59
C ALA A 170 10.44 -15.08 11.82
N THR A 171 9.63 -14.77 10.82
CA THR A 171 8.17 -14.86 10.87
C THR A 171 7.61 -16.16 10.29
N ASN A 172 8.48 -17.11 9.93
CA ASN A 172 8.11 -18.36 9.25
C ASN A 172 7.21 -18.12 8.03
N ALA A 173 7.55 -17.10 7.23
CA ALA A 173 6.78 -16.73 6.05
C ALA A 173 6.86 -17.84 4.99
N ASN A 174 5.75 -18.03 4.28
CA ASN A 174 5.68 -18.96 3.17
C ASN A 174 6.68 -18.59 2.06
N TYR A 175 7.51 -19.56 1.65
CA TYR A 175 8.60 -19.29 0.70
C TYR A 175 8.12 -18.82 -0.67
N GLN A 176 6.96 -19.30 -1.17
CA GLN A 176 6.42 -18.84 -2.45
C GLN A 176 6.05 -17.36 -2.39
N ASN A 177 5.46 -16.92 -1.29
CA ASN A 177 5.13 -15.50 -1.06
C ASN A 177 6.39 -14.64 -0.92
N THR A 178 7.36 -15.09 -0.12
CA THR A 178 8.66 -14.41 0.04
C THR A 178 9.37 -14.26 -1.31
N LYS A 179 9.42 -15.34 -2.09
CA LYS A 179 9.98 -15.36 -3.45
C LYS A 179 9.27 -14.37 -4.37
N TRP A 180 7.95 -14.33 -4.33
CA TRP A 180 7.17 -13.39 -5.12
C TRP A 180 7.49 -11.94 -4.75
N VAL A 181 7.49 -11.58 -3.46
CA VAL A 181 7.81 -10.20 -3.04
C VAL A 181 9.24 -9.82 -3.44
N LEU A 182 10.22 -10.69 -3.21
CA LEU A 182 11.60 -10.45 -3.65
C LEU A 182 11.67 -10.17 -5.16
N SER A 183 10.89 -10.89 -5.98
CA SER A 183 10.85 -10.65 -7.42
C SER A 183 10.32 -9.25 -7.76
N GLN A 184 9.38 -8.73 -6.97
CA GLN A 184 8.83 -7.39 -7.14
C GLN A 184 9.84 -6.31 -6.72
N MET A 185 10.61 -6.57 -5.66
CA MET A 185 11.69 -5.68 -5.21
C MET A 185 12.84 -5.60 -6.24
N LEU A 186 13.21 -6.73 -6.86
CA LEU A 186 14.33 -6.80 -7.82
C LEU A 186 14.01 -6.17 -9.18
N VAL A 187 12.76 -6.23 -9.63
CA VAL A 187 12.38 -5.62 -10.92
C VAL A 187 12.19 -4.12 -10.76
N ALA A 188 11.66 -3.68 -9.61
CA ALA A 188 11.12 -2.35 -9.32
C ALA A 188 10.20 -1.78 -10.41
N GLY A 189 9.09 -1.18 -10.00
CA GLY A 189 8.31 -0.40 -10.95
C GLY A 189 8.95 0.94 -11.29
N THR A 190 8.27 1.69 -12.15
CA THR A 190 8.67 3.03 -12.55
C THR A 190 8.91 3.93 -11.33
N GLY A 191 10.12 4.47 -11.21
CA GLY A 191 10.45 5.50 -10.22
C GLY A 191 11.11 5.02 -8.92
N VAL A 192 11.51 3.75 -8.82
CA VAL A 192 12.42 3.27 -7.77
C VAL A 192 13.75 2.88 -8.42
N LEU A 193 14.85 3.48 -7.96
CA LEU A 193 16.19 3.14 -8.44
C LEU A 193 16.60 1.79 -7.84
N VAL A 194 16.90 0.82 -8.70
CA VAL A 194 17.49 -0.46 -8.32
C VAL A 194 18.95 -0.45 -8.76
N PRO A 195 19.90 -0.86 -7.90
CA PRO A 195 21.30 -0.97 -8.31
C PRO A 195 21.47 -2.02 -9.42
N THR A 196 22.42 -1.82 -10.33
CA THR A 196 22.67 -2.75 -11.45
C THR A 196 23.25 -4.10 -11.00
N SER A 197 23.84 -4.15 -9.80
CA SER A 197 24.41 -5.35 -9.18
C SER A 197 24.23 -5.31 -7.66
N PHE A 198 24.34 -6.49 -7.05
CA PHE A 198 24.28 -6.73 -5.60
C PHE A 198 25.45 -7.63 -5.24
N LYS A 199 26.35 -7.19 -4.35
CA LYS A 199 27.62 -7.89 -4.04
C LYS A 199 28.40 -8.37 -5.27
N GLY A 200 28.41 -7.58 -6.35
CA GLY A 200 29.07 -7.94 -7.62
C GLY A 200 28.28 -8.91 -8.52
N THR A 201 27.14 -9.43 -8.06
CA THR A 201 26.23 -10.27 -8.86
C THR A 201 25.21 -9.39 -9.58
N SER A 202 25.02 -9.59 -10.89
CA SER A 202 24.01 -8.83 -11.64
C SER A 202 22.59 -9.15 -11.17
N LEU A 203 21.68 -8.17 -11.20
CA LEU A 203 20.26 -8.39 -10.89
C LEU A 203 19.61 -9.49 -11.75
N LYS A 204 20.07 -9.64 -13.00
CA LYS A 204 19.61 -10.68 -13.92
C LYS A 204 19.94 -12.08 -13.40
N THR A 205 21.10 -12.23 -12.76
CA THR A 205 21.53 -13.49 -12.14
C THR A 205 20.72 -13.74 -10.88
N LEU A 206 20.62 -12.75 -9.99
CA LEU A 206 19.77 -12.86 -8.79
C LEU A 206 18.31 -13.20 -9.11
N SER A 207 17.74 -12.60 -10.15
CA SER A 207 16.36 -12.90 -10.57
C SER A 207 16.21 -14.33 -11.09
N ARG A 208 17.24 -14.87 -11.76
CA ARG A 208 17.27 -16.26 -12.22
C ARG A 208 17.37 -17.23 -11.04
N ASP A 209 18.23 -16.94 -10.07
CA ASP A 209 18.44 -17.79 -8.89
C ASP A 209 17.20 -17.77 -7.99
N LEU A 210 16.60 -16.60 -7.82
CA LEU A 210 15.30 -16.47 -7.17
C LEU A 210 14.22 -17.32 -7.87
N ALA A 211 14.19 -17.30 -9.21
CA ALA A 211 13.24 -18.08 -9.99
C ALA A 211 13.45 -19.60 -9.85
N SER A 212 14.68 -20.08 -9.60
CA SER A 212 14.97 -21.50 -9.41
C SER A 212 14.77 -21.99 -7.97
N ALA A 213 14.73 -21.09 -6.98
CA ALA A 213 14.55 -21.44 -5.57
C ALA A 213 13.23 -22.21 -5.28
N LYS A 214 13.34 -23.29 -4.50
CA LYS A 214 12.24 -24.20 -4.12
C LYS A 214 11.96 -24.27 -2.61
N SER A 215 12.69 -23.52 -1.81
CA SER A 215 12.56 -23.49 -0.34
C SER A 215 13.08 -22.15 0.19
N MET A 216 12.79 -21.84 1.47
CA MET A 216 13.38 -20.69 2.14
C MET A 216 14.91 -20.74 2.16
N ALA A 217 15.50 -21.92 2.41
CA ALA A 217 16.96 -22.10 2.36
C ALA A 217 17.54 -21.85 0.96
N GLY A 218 16.78 -22.18 -0.09
CA GLY A 218 17.18 -21.90 -1.48
C GLY A 218 17.15 -20.42 -1.85
N LEU A 219 16.52 -19.55 -1.04
CA LEU A 219 16.57 -18.09 -1.20
C LEU A 219 17.82 -17.48 -0.55
N GLN A 220 18.62 -18.26 0.19
CA GLN A 220 19.67 -17.78 1.10
C GLN A 220 21.14 -17.82 0.61
N PRO A 221 21.57 -18.41 -0.52
CA PRO A 221 23.02 -18.50 -0.80
C PRO A 221 23.73 -17.15 -0.93
N ASP A 222 23.11 -16.16 -1.60
CA ASP A 222 23.72 -14.85 -1.84
C ASP A 222 22.94 -13.67 -1.21
N LEU A 223 21.62 -13.81 -1.07
CA LEU A 223 20.71 -12.77 -0.54
C LEU A 223 20.70 -12.72 0.98
N ALA A 224 21.05 -13.81 1.65
CA ALA A 224 21.32 -13.80 3.08
C ALA A 224 22.81 -13.52 3.27
N LEU A 225 23.11 -12.52 4.09
CA LEU A 225 24.38 -12.50 4.82
C LEU A 225 24.65 -13.90 5.38
N GLN A 226 25.92 -14.29 5.43
CA GLN A 226 26.38 -15.31 6.37
C GLN A 226 25.78 -14.98 7.74
N CYS A 227 24.72 -15.67 8.13
CA CYS A 227 24.16 -15.57 9.45
C CYS A 227 25.16 -16.27 10.36
N LYS A 228 26.17 -15.54 10.83
CA LYS A 228 27.14 -16.07 11.80
C LYS A 228 26.53 -16.27 13.19
N ASP A 229 25.31 -15.79 13.41
CA ASP A 229 24.58 -16.02 14.65
C ASP A 229 23.48 -17.06 14.44
N THR A 230 23.89 -18.32 14.57
CA THR A 230 23.06 -19.53 14.56
C THR A 230 22.09 -19.63 15.75
N ALA A 231 21.95 -18.59 16.58
CA ALA A 231 21.14 -18.61 17.80
C ALA A 231 19.63 -18.41 17.58
N LEU A 232 19.18 -17.98 16.40
CA LEU A 232 17.75 -17.74 16.10
C LEU A 232 17.11 -18.80 15.19
N CYS A 233 17.87 -19.83 14.82
CA CYS A 233 17.39 -20.96 14.02
C CYS A 233 17.51 -22.26 14.82
N THR A 234 16.67 -22.46 15.83
CA THR A 234 16.32 -23.78 16.34
C THR A 234 14.84 -23.79 16.75
N PRO A 235 14.15 -24.94 16.63
CA PRO A 235 12.69 -25.03 16.65
C PRO A 235 12.05 -24.63 17.98
#